data_AF-A0A1F5YZ26-F1
#
_entry.id   AF-A0A1F5YZ26-F1
#
_cell.length_a   1.000
_cell.length_b   1.000
_cell.length_c   1.000
_cell.angle_alpha   90.00
_cell.angle_beta   90.00
_cell.angle_gamma   90.00
#
_symmetry.space_group_name_H-M   'P 1'
#
loop_
_entity.id
_entity.type
_entity.pdbx_description
1 polymer ?
#
loop_
_entity_poly.entity_id
_entity_poly.type
_entity_poly.pdbx_seq_one_letter_code
_entity_poly.pdbx_strand_id
1 'polypeptide(L)' 'MKIDQLTFEEMKKQVDQAAAESYWLVFAGHDIDSTSTDQTTLSAELEKLCKYMTEPANGIWPATVLEVSEYIIRQRKK' A
#
# COMPACT_ATOMS: atom_id res chain seq x y z
N MET A 1 3.29 -4.33 -6.97
CA MET A 1 2.40 -3.87 -8.07
C MET A 1 2.72 -2.41 -8.39
N LYS A 2 2.62 -1.99 -9.65
CA LYS A 2 2.83 -0.59 -10.04
C LYS A 2 1.69 0.26 -9.47
N ILE A 3 2.02 1.36 -8.79
CA ILE A 3 1.03 2.28 -8.19
C ILE A 3 0.84 3.57 -9.00
N ASP A 4 1.78 3.93 -9.88
CA ASP A 4 1.64 5.15 -10.69
C ASP A 4 0.34 5.12 -11.51
N GLN A 5 -0.30 6.28 -11.60
CA GLN A 5 -1.56 6.50 -12.31
C GLN A 5 -2.76 5.69 -11.80
N LEU A 6 -2.64 4.92 -10.71
CA LEU A 6 -3.79 4.26 -10.11
C LEU A 6 -4.66 5.27 -9.34
N THR A 7 -5.97 5.10 -9.48
CA THR A 7 -6.95 5.77 -8.64
C THR A 7 -7.03 5.11 -7.26
N PHE A 8 -7.59 5.81 -6.27
CA PHE A 8 -7.85 5.28 -4.95
C PHE A 8 -8.66 3.97 -4.99
N GLU A 9 -9.71 3.90 -5.81
CA GLU A 9 -10.56 2.71 -5.89
C GLU A 9 -9.81 1.48 -6.44
N GLU A 10 -8.92 1.69 -7.42
CA GLU A 10 -8.09 0.61 -7.98
C GLU A 10 -7.05 0.12 -6.97
N MET A 11 -6.44 1.03 -6.21
CA MET A 11 -5.52 0.68 -5.13
C MET A 11 -6.25 -0.04 -4.00
N LYS A 12 -7.42 0.48 -3.58
CA LYS A 12 -8.25 -0.09 -2.53
C LYS A 12 -8.65 -1.52 -2.87
N LYS A 13 -9.08 -1.79 -4.11
CA LYS A 13 -9.41 -3.14 -4.56
C LYS A 13 -8.26 -4.13 -4.37
N GLN A 14 -7.02 -3.71 -4.65
CA GLN A 14 -5.84 -4.57 -4.46
C GLN A 14 -5.56 -4.80 -2.97
N VAL A 15 -5.71 -3.78 -2.13
CA VAL A 15 -5.56 -3.89 -0.67
C VAL A 15 -6.62 -4.83 -0.09
N ASP A 16 -7.89 -4.63 -0.45
CA ASP A 16 -9.01 -5.48 -0.01
C ASP A 16 -8.77 -6.95 -0.39
N GLN A 17 -8.29 -7.20 -1.61
CA GLN A 17 -7.97 -8.54 -2.08
C GLN A 17 -6.82 -9.16 -1.27
N ALA A 18 -5.73 -8.42 -1.05
CA ALA A 18 -4.59 -8.91 -0.27
C ALA A 18 -4.99 -9.23 1.19
N ALA A 19 -5.85 -8.40 1.78
CA ALA A 19 -6.40 -8.63 3.12
C ALA A 19 -7.29 -9.89 3.15
N ALA A 20 -8.19 -10.05 2.17
CA ALA A 20 -9.07 -11.21 2.07
C ALA A 20 -8.29 -12.53 1.87
N GLU A 21 -7.19 -12.48 1.13
CA GLU A 21 -6.36 -13.66 0.82
C GLU A 21 -5.17 -13.85 1.78
N SER A 22 -5.00 -12.96 2.77
CA SER A 22 -3.93 -13.02 3.79
C SER A 22 -2.50 -12.99 3.22
N TYR A 23 -2.26 -12.19 2.18
CA TYR A 23 -0.91 -12.00 1.60
C TYR A 23 -0.38 -10.58 1.82
N TRP A 24 0.95 -10.43 1.72
CA TRP A 24 1.61 -9.13 1.77
C TRP A 24 1.51 -8.41 0.41
N LEU A 25 1.06 -7.16 0.41
CA LEU A 25 1.02 -6.31 -0.77
C LEU A 25 2.13 -5.25 -0.69
N VAL A 26 2.94 -5.15 -1.75
CA VAL A 26 3.95 -4.09 -1.90
C VAL A 26 3.60 -3.26 -3.13
N PHE A 27 3.33 -1.98 -2.91
CA PHE A 27 3.25 -0.99 -3.98
C PHE A 27 4.63 -0.43 -4.31
N ALA A 28 4.89 -0.24 -5.61
CA ALA A 28 6.09 0.40 -6.11
C ALA A 28 5.67 1.48 -7.12
N GLY A 29 6.14 2.71 -6.90
CA GLY A 29 5.95 3.86 -7.78
C GLY A 29 7.28 4.57 -8.04
N HIS A 30 7.32 5.44 -9.04
CA HIS A 30 8.56 6.10 -9.46
C HIS A 30 8.73 7.47 -8.78
N ASP A 31 7.75 8.35 -8.93
CA ASP A 31 7.72 9.67 -8.30
C ASP A 31 6.34 9.97 -7.70
N ILE A 32 6.22 10.99 -6.86
CA ILE A 32 4.97 11.45 -6.25
C ILE A 32 4.77 12.92 -6.59
N ASP A 33 3.72 13.21 -7.36
CA ASP A 33 3.35 14.58 -7.72
C ASP A 33 1.82 14.68 -7.93
N SER A 34 1.36 15.92 -8.03
CA SER A 34 0.03 16.35 -8.45
C SER A 34 -0.20 16.24 -9.96
N THR A 35 0.87 16.26 -10.77
CA THR A 35 0.75 16.23 -12.24
C THR A 35 0.80 14.81 -12.77
N SER A 36 -0.18 14.45 -13.59
CA SER A 36 -0.28 13.12 -14.20
C SER A 36 0.77 12.93 -15.31
N THR A 37 1.89 12.29 -14.99
CA THR A 37 2.80 11.66 -15.96
C THR A 37 2.81 10.15 -15.75
N ASP A 38 3.20 9.37 -16.76
CA ASP A 38 3.13 7.90 -16.72
C ASP A 38 3.93 7.22 -15.59
N GLN A 39 4.85 7.96 -14.97
CA GLN A 39 5.73 7.52 -13.89
C GLN A 39 5.47 8.33 -12.60
N THR A 40 4.23 8.76 -12.40
CA THR A 40 3.85 9.54 -11.22
C THR A 40 2.71 8.86 -10.46
N THR A 41 2.92 8.67 -9.17
CA THR A 41 1.87 8.35 -8.22
C THR A 41 1.16 9.65 -7.83
N LEU A 42 -0.13 9.73 -8.12
CA LEU A 42 -0.92 10.93 -7.87
C LEU A 42 -1.05 11.14 -6.36
N SER A 43 -0.51 12.25 -5.85
CA SER A 43 -0.44 12.54 -4.42
C SER A 43 -1.83 12.54 -3.75
N ALA A 44 -2.85 13.06 -4.43
CA ALA A 44 -4.22 13.08 -3.94
C ALA A 44 -4.84 11.68 -3.78
N GLU A 45 -4.53 10.75 -4.68
CA GLU A 45 -5.03 9.37 -4.61
C GLU A 45 -4.26 8.57 -3.56
N LEU A 46 -2.94 8.79 -3.46
CA LEU A 46 -2.10 8.21 -2.41
C LEU A 46 -2.53 8.66 -1.01
N GLU A 47 -2.89 9.94 -0.84
CA GLU A 47 -3.38 10.46 0.45
C GLU A 47 -4.68 9.76 0.90
N LYS A 48 -5.62 9.54 -0.03
CA LYS A 48 -6.86 8.79 0.25
C LYS A 48 -6.54 7.35 0.67
N LEU A 49 -5.59 6.70 -0.01
CA LEU A 49 -5.15 5.36 0.34
C LEU A 49 -4.53 5.31 1.74
N CYS A 50 -3.64 6.24 2.07
CA CYS A 50 -3.03 6.32 3.40
C CYS A 50 -4.10 6.46 4.49
N LYS A 51 -5.06 7.39 4.32
CA LYS A 51 -6.19 7.56 5.24
C LYS A 51 -6.97 6.26 5.45
N TYR A 52 -7.30 5.58 4.36
CA TYR A 52 -7.99 4.29 4.38
C TYR A 52 -7.19 3.22 5.14
N MET A 53 -5.89 3.07 4.86
CA MET A 53 -5.05 2.04 5.51
C MET A 53 -4.78 2.32 6.99
N THR A 54 -4.78 3.59 7.42
CA THR A 54 -4.55 3.98 8.82
C THR A 54 -5.78 3.91 9.70
N GLU A 55 -6.98 3.77 9.12
CA GLU A 55 -8.24 3.63 9.88
C GLU A 55 -8.30 2.24 10.53
N PRO A 56 -8.30 2.14 11.88
CA PRO A 56 -8.25 0.86 12.57
C PRO A 56 -9.40 -0.09 12.22
N ALA A 57 -10.58 0.46 11.86
CA ALA A 57 -11.73 -0.34 11.44
C ALA A 57 -11.47 -1.20 10.19
N ASN A 58 -10.48 -0.85 9.36
CA ASN A 58 -10.14 -1.58 8.15
C ASN A 58 -9.17 -2.74 8.39
N GLY A 59 -8.56 -2.86 9.57
CA GLY A 59 -7.73 -4.01 9.94
C GLY A 59 -6.45 -4.17 9.11
N ILE A 60 -5.98 -3.09 8.48
CA ILE A 60 -4.76 -3.07 7.66
C ILE A 60 -3.58 -2.60 8.51
N TRP A 61 -2.42 -3.23 8.31
CA TRP A 61 -1.17 -2.78 8.89
C TRP A 61 -0.27 -2.17 7.82
N PRO A 62 -0.28 -0.83 7.63
CA PRO A 62 0.67 -0.15 6.77
C PRO A 62 2.04 -0.11 7.44
N ALA A 63 3.07 -0.55 6.72
CA ALA A 63 4.44 -0.61 7.22
C ALA A 63 5.44 -0.54 6.07
N THR A 64 6.67 -0.15 6.40
CA THR A 64 7.80 -0.25 5.48
C THR A 64 8.20 -1.71 5.25
N VAL A 65 8.87 -1.99 4.13
CA VAL A 65 9.45 -3.32 3.87
C VAL A 65 10.40 -3.75 4.98
N LEU A 66 11.13 -2.80 5.59
CA LEU A 66 12.00 -3.07 6.73
C LEU A 66 11.22 -3.60 7.93
N GLU A 67 10.18 -2.88 8.39
CA GLU A 67 9.37 -3.28 9.55
C GLU A 67 8.70 -4.65 9.35
N VAL A 68 8.17 -4.91 8.16
CA VAL A 68 7.58 -6.22 7.82
C VAL A 68 8.65 -7.32 7.84
N SER A 69 9.83 -7.05 7.29
CA SER A 69 10.93 -8.03 7.28
C SER A 69 11.40 -8.36 8.70
N GLU A 70 11.55 -7.37 9.57
CA GLU A 70 11.90 -7.57 10.97
C GLU A 70 10.83 -8.36 11.72
N TYR A 71 9.55 -8.05 11.49
CA TYR A 71 8.45 -8.78 12.07
C TYR A 71 8.49 -10.25 11.66
N ILE A 72 8.65 -10.55 10.37
CA ILE A 72 8.75 -11.93 9.87
C ILE A 72 9.92 -12.68 10.52
N ILE A 73 11.10 -12.05 10.62
CA ILE A 73 12.27 -12.67 11.28
C ILE A 73 11.96 -12.99 12.75
N ARG A 74 11.35 -12.05 13.49
CA ARG A 74 10.96 -12.25 14.90
C ARG A 74 9.95 -13.38 15.06
N GLN A 75 8.95 -13.46 14.20
CA GLN A 75 7.91 -14.50 14.25
C GLN A 75 8.43 -15.90 13.85
N ARG A 76 9.45 -15.97 12.99
CA ARG A 76 10.04 -17.23 12.50
C ARG A 76 11.14 -17.79 13.40
N LYS A 77 11.79 -16.99 14.25
CA LYS A 77 12.84 -17.42 15.20
C LYS A 77 12.31 -18.25 16.39
N LYS A 78 11.35 -19.15 16.14
CA LYS A 78 10.96 -20.18 17.10
C LYS A 78 11.98 -21.30 17.15
#